data_AF-A0A9P4HFQ7-F1
#
_entry.id   AF-A0A9P4HFQ7-F1
#
_cell.length_a   1.000
_cell.length_b   1.000
_cell.length_c   1.000
_cell.angle_alpha   90.00
_cell.angle_beta   90.00
_cell.angle_gamma   90.00
#
_symmetry.space_group_name_H-M   'P 1'
#
loop_
_entity.id
_entity.type
_entity.pdbx_description
1 polymer ?
#
loop_
_entity_poly.entity_id
_entity_poly.type
_entity_poly.pdbx_seq_one_letter_code
_entity_poly.pdbx_strand_id
1 'polypeptide(L)'
;MCGQHTASHALSLCLENGWLNTDDKFQLNRQRVYNLGQIVITTFETERSVALVCNNLHASGKPRKLGLLEAFKSGLVGLVGSGKDDMIAPPPTATQQLGQLNIPPNSSPKHTQMEVGMYTDTTSLEWKEVLQPGQTYGLRFSKSKDEVWAYYTGDYWSPDDVQPAQKLAVDCEDSTIHFTVRDDPAPPKLFARLAMPQECHLTGNTPFTFVIEYSTDSKDPLTIDKSRSPLSVFEGDLKIVEQLIDCRNADTGEEIGWVGFFGCGDSDPHPSFPSDNDFVEILPDKPWRFECTLENLEHDEDSVRSMLGLEPGQTYKAQIAGYLLSKFPRWQYGRKEDLLSGSDEDKKLRWKIDHDKLGRLSVEQIGEPVVFTVVK
;
A
#
# COMPACT_ATOMS: atom_id res chain seq x y z
N MET A 1 45.70 11.91 -36.94
CA MET A 1 45.61 12.27 -35.51
C MET A 1 44.52 11.42 -34.90
N CYS A 2 44.90 10.39 -34.14
CA CYS A 2 43.98 9.54 -33.40
C CYS A 2 43.43 10.33 -32.22
N GLY A 3 42.13 10.64 -32.25
CA GLY A 3 41.40 11.14 -31.10
C GLY A 3 41.33 10.07 -30.03
N GLN A 4 41.64 10.48 -28.80
CA GLN A 4 41.69 9.65 -27.60
C GLN A 4 40.36 8.92 -27.37
N HIS A 5 40.46 7.64 -27.00
CA HIS A 5 39.35 6.82 -26.50
C HIS A 5 38.65 7.54 -25.33
N THR A 6 37.43 8.02 -25.58
CA THR A 6 36.47 8.32 -24.52
C THR A 6 36.11 7.01 -23.83
N ALA A 7 36.20 6.97 -22.50
CA ALA A 7 35.89 5.78 -21.70
C ALA A 7 34.52 5.23 -22.10
N SER A 8 34.49 3.98 -22.56
CA SER A 8 33.24 3.27 -22.85
C SER A 8 32.53 3.02 -21.53
N HIS A 9 31.39 3.69 -21.31
CA HIS A 9 30.53 3.40 -20.16
C HIS A 9 30.05 1.94 -20.26
N ALA A 10 30.12 1.19 -19.16
CA ALA A 10 29.68 -0.20 -19.14
C ALA A 10 28.17 -0.34 -18.92
N LEU A 11 27.58 0.65 -18.25
CA LEU A 11 26.16 0.75 -17.98
C LEU A 11 25.70 2.21 -17.87
N SER A 12 24.43 2.45 -18.15
CA SER A 12 23.73 3.70 -17.84
C SER A 12 22.64 3.50 -16.78
N LEU A 13 22.41 4.54 -15.99
CA LEU A 13 21.35 4.65 -14.99
C LEU A 13 20.41 5.78 -15.39
N CYS A 14 19.12 5.49 -15.43
CA CYS A 14 18.06 6.46 -15.69
C CYS A 14 17.02 6.42 -14.57
N LEU A 15 16.58 7.59 -14.12
CA LEU A 15 15.48 7.72 -13.16
C LEU A 15 14.16 7.79 -13.93
N GLU A 16 13.24 6.89 -13.60
CA GLU A 16 11.91 6.86 -14.17
C GLU A 16 10.84 6.91 -13.08
N ASN A 17 9.71 7.56 -13.39
CA ASN A 17 8.51 7.43 -12.58
C ASN A 17 8.06 5.97 -12.57
N GLY A 18 7.54 5.49 -11.43
CA GLY A 18 7.07 4.12 -11.34
C GLY A 18 5.91 3.83 -12.30
N TRP A 19 5.66 2.54 -12.54
CA TRP A 19 4.61 2.04 -13.45
C TRP A 19 3.17 2.45 -13.08
N LEU A 20 2.96 3.01 -11.88
CA LEU A 20 1.70 3.60 -11.46
C LEU A 20 1.87 5.12 -11.45
N ASN A 21 1.11 5.81 -12.30
CA ASN A 21 1.08 7.28 -12.50
C ASN A 21 0.67 8.11 -11.25
N THR A 22 0.97 7.64 -10.04
CA THR A 22 0.63 8.22 -8.73
C THR A 22 1.76 9.03 -8.10
N ASP A 23 2.90 9.15 -8.78
CA ASP A 23 4.20 9.47 -8.18
C ASP A 23 4.61 10.95 -8.27
N ASP A 24 3.71 11.84 -8.67
CA ASP A 24 3.93 13.29 -8.60
C ASP A 24 3.79 13.85 -7.17
N LYS A 25 3.74 13.00 -6.14
CA LYS A 25 3.42 13.39 -4.75
C LYS A 25 4.30 12.72 -3.72
N PHE A 26 4.83 13.53 -2.80
CA PHE A 26 5.60 13.09 -1.63
C PHE A 26 4.86 13.49 -0.34
N GLN A 27 4.41 12.51 0.45
CA GLN A 27 3.58 12.73 1.65
C GLN A 27 4.42 12.68 2.93
N LEU A 28 4.57 13.81 3.62
CA LEU A 28 5.42 13.95 4.82
C LEU A 28 4.84 13.32 6.09
N ASN A 29 3.53 13.08 6.13
CA ASN A 29 2.85 12.58 7.33
C ASN A 29 2.27 11.18 7.14
N ARG A 30 2.52 10.55 5.98
CA ARG A 30 1.97 9.24 5.64
C ARG A 30 2.98 8.44 4.83
N GLN A 31 3.25 7.22 5.26
CA GLN A 31 4.06 6.29 4.48
C GLN A 31 3.27 5.85 3.24
N ARG A 32 3.88 5.97 2.06
CA ARG A 32 3.35 5.37 0.83
C ARG A 32 3.92 3.96 0.68
N VAL A 33 3.07 3.03 0.27
CA VAL A 33 3.44 1.61 0.08
C VAL A 33 4.22 1.40 -1.23
N TYR A 34 4.10 2.33 -2.17
CA TYR A 34 4.75 2.26 -3.48
C TYR A 34 6.06 3.03 -3.50
N ASN A 35 6.94 2.61 -4.41
CA ASN A 35 8.20 3.29 -4.67
C ASN A 35 7.91 4.70 -5.22
N LEU A 36 8.72 5.70 -4.88
CA LEU A 36 8.63 7.06 -5.44
C LEU A 36 9.05 7.13 -6.91
N GLY A 37 9.64 6.06 -7.40
CA GLY A 37 10.16 5.91 -8.74
C GLY A 37 11.08 4.69 -8.79
N GLN A 38 11.78 4.54 -9.90
CA GLN A 38 12.73 3.46 -10.10
C GLN A 38 13.99 3.94 -10.82
N ILE A 39 15.07 3.19 -10.62
CA ILE A 39 16.27 3.31 -11.43
C ILE A 39 16.22 2.20 -12.48
N VAL A 40 16.19 2.62 -13.74
CA VAL A 40 16.36 1.74 -14.90
C VAL A 40 17.84 1.63 -15.20
N ILE A 41 18.31 0.39 -15.29
CA ILE A 41 19.70 0.07 -15.58
C ILE A 41 19.78 -0.52 -16.99
N THR A 42 20.55 0.12 -17.86
CA THR A 42 20.86 -0.39 -19.20
C THR A 42 22.34 -0.75 -19.25
N THR A 43 22.68 -1.99 -19.62
CA THR A 43 24.07 -2.38 -19.83
C THR A 43 24.38 -2.42 -21.31
N PHE A 44 25.57 -1.94 -21.67
CA PHE A 44 26.14 -2.11 -23.00
C PHE A 44 26.96 -3.40 -23.11
N GLU A 45 27.16 -4.08 -21.98
CA GLU A 45 27.82 -5.38 -21.87
C GLU A 45 26.86 -6.53 -22.18
N THR A 46 27.26 -7.39 -23.12
CA THR A 46 26.47 -8.53 -23.61
C THR A 46 27.05 -9.89 -23.23
N GLU A 47 28.29 -9.94 -22.73
CA GLU A 47 29.02 -11.19 -22.50
C GLU A 47 29.40 -11.40 -21.04
N ARG A 48 29.69 -10.32 -20.31
CA ARG A 48 30.12 -10.38 -18.90
C ARG A 48 29.05 -9.86 -17.94
N SER A 49 29.00 -10.44 -16.75
CA SER A 49 28.20 -9.89 -15.67
C SER A 49 28.91 -8.66 -15.09
N VAL A 50 28.15 -7.63 -14.72
CA VAL A 50 28.64 -6.37 -14.15
C VAL A 50 28.06 -6.20 -12.76
N ALA A 51 28.89 -5.80 -11.80
CA ALA A 51 28.46 -5.38 -10.47
C ALA A 51 28.38 -3.86 -10.43
N LEU A 52 27.18 -3.33 -10.22
CA LEU A 52 26.97 -1.92 -9.86
C LEU A 52 27.23 -1.75 -8.36
N VAL A 53 28.01 -0.75 -7.99
CA VAL A 53 28.28 -0.37 -6.61
C VAL A 53 27.78 1.04 -6.39
N CYS A 54 26.87 1.20 -5.44
CA CYS A 54 26.45 2.53 -4.97
C CYS A 54 26.06 2.49 -3.49
N ASN A 55 26.11 3.66 -2.86
CA ASN A 55 25.78 3.80 -1.45
C ASN A 55 24.32 3.43 -1.17
N ASN A 56 24.10 2.61 -0.14
CA ASN A 56 22.80 2.21 0.41
C ASN A 56 21.87 1.47 -0.58
N LEU A 57 22.48 0.73 -1.51
CA LEU A 57 21.77 -0.22 -2.36
C LEU A 57 21.51 -1.53 -1.62
N HIS A 58 20.25 -1.84 -1.33
CA HIS A 58 19.87 -3.07 -0.68
C HIS A 58 19.66 -4.18 -1.72
N ALA A 59 20.68 -5.03 -1.86
CA ALA A 59 20.67 -6.16 -2.79
C ALA A 59 19.88 -7.38 -2.29
N SER A 60 19.56 -7.42 -1.00
CA SER A 60 18.79 -8.49 -0.37
C SER A 60 17.28 -8.20 -0.43
N GLY A 61 16.54 -9.02 -1.18
CA GLY A 61 15.09 -8.95 -1.29
C GLY A 61 14.60 -8.84 -2.75
N LYS A 62 13.40 -9.36 -3.02
CA LYS A 62 12.66 -9.09 -4.26
C LYS A 62 11.43 -8.25 -3.88
N PRO A 63 11.25 -7.03 -4.42
CA PRO A 63 12.14 -6.33 -5.36
C PRO A 63 13.41 -5.77 -4.67
N ARG A 64 14.48 -5.60 -5.46
CA ARG A 64 15.71 -4.89 -5.08
C ARG A 64 15.37 -3.41 -4.85
N LYS A 65 15.92 -2.78 -3.80
CA LYS A 65 15.55 -1.40 -3.46
C LYS A 65 16.73 -0.49 -3.11
N LEU A 66 16.61 0.79 -3.47
CA LEU A 66 17.51 1.87 -3.05
C LEU A 66 16.82 2.74 -2.00
N GLY A 67 17.47 2.94 -0.85
CA GLY A 67 16.99 3.87 0.18
C GLY A 67 17.21 5.31 -0.27
N LEU A 68 16.14 6.05 -0.58
CA LEU A 68 16.24 7.37 -1.19
C LEU A 68 16.85 8.42 -0.25
N LEU A 69 16.51 8.38 1.04
CA LEU A 69 17.03 9.34 2.02
C LEU A 69 18.53 9.16 2.19
N GLU A 70 18.98 7.92 2.19
CA GLU A 70 20.37 7.51 2.33
C GLU A 70 21.15 7.79 1.04
N ALA A 71 20.54 7.58 -0.13
CA ALA A 71 21.10 7.98 -1.42
C ALA A 71 21.29 9.50 -1.48
N PHE A 72 20.30 10.28 -1.02
CA PHE A 72 20.39 11.74 -0.94
C PHE A 72 21.51 12.19 0.01
N LYS A 73 21.53 11.62 1.23
CA LYS A 73 22.57 11.82 2.25
C LYS A 73 23.98 11.51 1.74
N SER A 74 24.11 10.48 0.89
CA SER A 74 25.39 10.07 0.31
C SER A 74 25.87 10.91 -0.87
N GLY A 75 25.02 11.82 -1.36
CA GLY A 75 25.26 12.61 -2.56
C GLY A 75 24.76 11.98 -3.85
N LEU A 76 24.52 10.66 -3.90
CA LEU A 76 24.21 9.92 -5.15
C LEU A 76 23.08 10.55 -5.95
N VAL A 77 22.03 10.98 -5.25
CA VAL A 77 20.94 11.75 -5.82
C VAL A 77 20.89 13.12 -5.15
N GLY A 78 20.42 14.12 -5.89
CA GLY A 78 20.17 15.44 -5.35
C GLY A 78 18.75 15.90 -5.61
N LEU A 79 18.28 16.75 -4.70
CA LEU A 79 17.00 17.43 -4.81
C LEU A 79 17.22 18.85 -5.32
N VAL A 80 16.32 19.29 -6.18
CA VAL A 80 16.33 20.64 -6.75
C VAL A 80 14.94 21.23 -6.59
N GLY A 81 14.83 22.44 -6.07
CA GLY A 81 13.54 23.13 -6.02
C GLY A 81 13.07 23.51 -7.43
N SER A 82 11.77 23.47 -7.69
CA SER A 82 11.21 23.91 -8.98
C SER A 82 11.68 25.33 -9.35
N GLY A 83 12.25 25.48 -10.55
CA GLY A 83 12.77 26.76 -11.04
C GLY A 83 14.13 27.19 -10.47
N LYS A 84 14.83 26.31 -9.75
CA LYS A 84 16.21 26.52 -9.30
C LYS A 84 17.13 25.50 -9.98
N ASP A 85 18.41 25.86 -10.15
CA ASP A 85 19.44 24.92 -10.62
C ASP A 85 20.30 24.36 -9.48
N ASP A 86 20.31 25.08 -8.35
CA ASP A 86 21.10 24.71 -7.17
C ASP A 86 20.49 23.51 -6.46
N MET A 87 21.35 22.50 -6.21
CA MET A 87 20.98 21.35 -5.41
C MET A 87 20.82 21.73 -3.95
N ILE A 88 19.81 21.16 -3.31
CA ILE A 88 19.61 21.26 -1.88
C ILE A 88 20.68 20.40 -1.21
N ALA A 89 21.46 21.00 -0.32
CA ALA A 89 22.53 20.30 0.38
C ALA A 89 21.94 19.17 1.24
N PRO A 90 22.50 17.95 1.18
CA PRO A 90 22.06 16.87 2.02
C PRO A 90 22.40 17.15 3.49
N PRO A 91 21.61 16.63 4.44
CA PRO A 91 21.97 16.69 5.85
C PRO A 91 23.29 15.91 6.09
N PRO A 92 24.12 16.35 7.05
CA PRO A 92 25.42 15.73 7.32
C PRO A 92 25.26 14.26 7.73
N THR A 93 26.12 13.39 7.20
CA THR A 93 25.99 11.92 7.35
C THR A 93 27.18 11.32 8.10
N ALA A 94 26.91 10.39 9.02
CA ALA A 94 27.92 9.72 9.85
C ALA A 94 28.39 8.34 9.34
N THR A 95 27.63 7.69 8.44
CA THR A 95 27.96 6.35 7.93
C THR A 95 27.41 6.13 6.52
N GLN A 96 28.24 5.64 5.61
CA GLN A 96 27.87 5.22 4.27
C GLN A 96 28.09 3.69 4.19
N GLN A 97 27.04 2.93 3.88
CA GLN A 97 27.19 1.51 3.60
C GLN A 97 27.19 1.32 2.08
N LEU A 98 28.27 0.75 1.54
CA LEU A 98 28.33 0.42 0.12
C LEU A 98 27.48 -0.82 -0.16
N GLY A 99 26.53 -0.69 -1.08
CA GLY A 99 25.75 -1.79 -1.60
C GLY A 99 26.26 -2.23 -2.97
N GLN A 100 26.09 -3.51 -3.29
CA GLN A 100 26.50 -4.09 -4.56
C GLN A 100 25.33 -4.82 -5.23
N LEU A 101 25.17 -4.62 -6.53
CA LEU A 101 24.15 -5.27 -7.32
C LEU A 101 24.74 -5.95 -8.55
N ASN A 102 24.65 -7.28 -8.58
CA ASN A 102 25.06 -8.07 -9.74
C ASN A 102 23.99 -7.99 -10.83
N ILE A 103 24.42 -7.61 -12.02
CA ILE A 103 23.64 -7.46 -13.25
C ILE A 103 24.19 -8.48 -14.26
N PRO A 104 23.42 -9.53 -14.59
CA PRO A 104 23.86 -10.52 -15.57
C PRO A 104 23.92 -9.90 -16.98
N PRO A 105 24.73 -10.47 -17.89
CA PRO A 105 24.75 -10.05 -19.28
C PRO A 105 23.41 -10.36 -19.94
N ASN A 106 23.09 -9.60 -20.97
CA ASN A 106 21.91 -9.84 -21.80
C ASN A 106 22.27 -9.63 -23.27
N SER A 107 21.76 -10.50 -24.11
CA SER A 107 21.97 -10.50 -25.55
C SER A 107 21.43 -9.25 -26.26
N SER A 108 20.56 -8.46 -25.64
CA SER A 108 20.09 -7.18 -26.17
C SER A 108 20.59 -5.99 -25.32
N PRO A 109 21.66 -5.29 -25.74
CA PRO A 109 22.30 -4.22 -24.96
C PRO A 109 21.53 -2.89 -24.96
N LYS A 110 20.36 -2.83 -25.60
CA LYS A 110 19.53 -1.61 -25.70
C LYS A 110 18.19 -1.72 -24.95
N HIS A 111 18.02 -2.75 -24.15
CA HIS A 111 16.83 -2.92 -23.32
C HIS A 111 17.18 -2.79 -21.85
N THR A 112 16.18 -2.39 -21.06
CA THR A 112 16.23 -2.43 -19.60
C THR A 112 16.72 -3.80 -19.14
N GLN A 113 17.87 -3.80 -18.47
CA GLN A 113 18.43 -5.00 -17.86
C GLN A 113 17.79 -5.28 -16.52
N MET A 114 17.52 -4.20 -15.79
CA MET A 114 17.08 -4.26 -14.43
C MET A 114 16.39 -2.98 -14.01
N GLU A 115 15.41 -3.12 -13.14
CA GLU A 115 14.76 -2.04 -12.43
C GLU A 115 15.05 -2.17 -10.94
N VAL A 116 15.41 -1.06 -10.30
CA VAL A 116 15.60 -0.97 -8.85
C VAL A 116 14.60 0.03 -8.30
N GLY A 117 13.71 -0.42 -7.43
CA GLY A 117 12.71 0.45 -6.80
C GLY A 117 13.35 1.42 -5.82
N MET A 118 12.92 2.68 -5.82
CA MET A 118 13.34 3.65 -4.80
C MET A 118 12.33 3.70 -3.67
N TYR A 119 12.78 3.46 -2.43
CA TYR A 119 11.93 3.51 -1.25
C TYR A 119 12.45 4.52 -0.25
N THR A 120 11.55 5.06 0.56
CA THR A 120 11.93 5.87 1.72
C THR A 120 10.82 5.85 2.74
N ASP A 121 11.19 6.02 4.01
CA ASP A 121 10.23 6.46 5.01
C ASP A 121 9.96 7.95 4.80
N THR A 122 8.88 8.27 4.11
CA THR A 122 8.48 9.65 3.84
C THR A 122 8.11 10.43 5.11
N THR A 123 7.95 9.75 6.26
CA THR A 123 7.59 10.37 7.53
C THR A 123 8.78 10.77 8.41
N SER A 124 10.00 10.43 7.98
CA SER A 124 11.24 10.79 8.65
C SER A 124 11.36 12.31 8.88
N LEU A 125 11.93 12.69 10.02
CA LEU A 125 12.14 14.10 10.40
C LEU A 125 13.07 14.81 9.41
N GLU A 126 14.05 14.10 8.86
CA GLU A 126 15.00 14.66 7.90
C GLU A 126 14.31 15.13 6.61
N TRP A 127 13.26 14.45 6.14
CA TRP A 127 12.49 14.96 5.01
C TRP A 127 11.74 16.24 5.36
N LYS A 128 11.25 16.38 6.59
CA LYS A 128 10.54 17.58 7.06
C LYS A 128 11.46 18.79 7.22
N GLU A 129 12.76 18.57 7.43
CA GLU A 129 13.78 19.62 7.48
C GLU A 129 14.13 20.16 6.08
N VAL A 130 14.02 19.31 5.05
CA VAL A 130 14.47 19.61 3.68
C VAL A 130 13.31 20.03 2.76
N LEU A 131 12.15 19.41 2.93
CA LEU A 131 10.99 19.54 2.04
C LEU A 131 9.93 20.44 2.65
N GLN A 132 9.37 21.34 1.84
CA GLN A 132 8.31 22.25 2.23
C GLN A 132 6.97 21.83 1.61
N PRO A 133 5.89 21.73 2.41
CA PRO A 133 4.56 21.44 1.89
C PRO A 133 4.13 22.39 0.77
N GLY A 134 3.48 21.85 -0.26
CA GLY A 134 2.98 22.59 -1.42
C GLY A 134 4.04 22.92 -2.48
N GLN A 135 5.32 22.67 -2.22
CA GLN A 135 6.40 22.91 -3.18
C GLN A 135 6.65 21.68 -4.06
N THR A 136 7.07 21.92 -5.31
CA THR A 136 7.50 20.88 -6.24
C THR A 136 9.03 20.80 -6.28
N TYR A 137 9.55 19.58 -6.23
CA TYR A 137 10.98 19.27 -6.29
C TYR A 137 11.28 18.35 -7.46
N GLY A 138 12.48 18.47 -8.01
CA GLY A 138 13.07 17.53 -8.95
C GLY A 138 14.11 16.66 -8.25
N LEU A 139 14.01 15.35 -8.41
CA LEU A 139 15.01 14.37 -8.01
C LEU A 139 15.80 13.95 -9.24
N ARG A 140 17.13 14.09 -9.18
CA ARG A 140 18.05 13.68 -10.24
C ARG A 140 19.33 13.07 -9.67
N PHE A 141 20.09 12.34 -10.48
CA PHE A 141 21.44 11.94 -10.09
C PHE A 141 22.33 13.16 -9.87
N SER A 142 23.24 13.06 -8.90
CA SER A 142 24.29 14.06 -8.72
C SER A 142 25.33 13.99 -9.83
N LYS A 143 25.98 15.13 -10.10
CA LYS A 143 27.09 15.20 -11.07
C LYS A 143 28.41 14.66 -10.48
N SER A 144 28.40 14.29 -9.21
CA SER A 144 29.54 13.65 -8.53
C SER A 144 29.76 12.25 -9.08
N LYS A 145 30.95 12.00 -9.64
CA LYS A 145 31.26 10.75 -10.36
C LYS A 145 31.77 9.62 -9.45
N ASP A 146 32.02 9.90 -8.17
CA ASP A 146 32.68 8.95 -7.27
C ASP A 146 31.70 8.13 -6.42
N GLU A 147 30.41 8.48 -6.42
CA GLU A 147 29.36 7.87 -5.58
C GLU A 147 28.74 6.62 -6.21
N VAL A 148 28.97 6.41 -7.51
CA VAL A 148 28.48 5.26 -8.27
C VAL A 148 29.53 4.80 -9.28
N TRP A 149 29.81 3.50 -9.27
CA TRP A 149 30.77 2.89 -10.17
C TRP A 149 30.44 1.41 -10.38
N ALA A 150 31.11 0.78 -11.32
CA ALA A 150 30.88 -0.63 -11.61
C ALA A 150 32.17 -1.41 -11.83
N TYR A 151 32.09 -2.74 -11.84
CA TYR A 151 33.20 -3.63 -12.21
C TYR A 151 32.68 -4.96 -12.76
N TYR A 152 33.52 -5.72 -13.46
CA TYR A 152 33.13 -7.03 -13.99
C TYR A 152 33.15 -8.11 -12.90
N THR A 153 32.01 -8.79 -12.68
CA THR A 153 31.92 -9.90 -11.73
C THR A 153 32.53 -11.15 -12.35
N GLY A 154 33.56 -11.70 -11.71
CA GLY A 154 34.39 -12.79 -12.22
C GLY A 154 35.87 -12.60 -11.85
N ASP A 155 36.29 -11.35 -11.73
CA ASP A 155 37.64 -10.97 -11.28
C ASP A 155 37.66 -10.63 -9.77
N TYR A 156 36.52 -10.09 -9.29
CA TYR A 156 36.12 -9.57 -7.96
C TYR A 156 35.31 -10.50 -7.04
N TRP A 157 35.65 -10.65 -5.74
CA TRP A 157 34.72 -11.19 -4.73
C TRP A 157 34.12 -10.11 -3.82
N SER A 158 34.80 -8.97 -3.63
CA SER A 158 34.32 -7.83 -2.82
C SER A 158 34.61 -6.49 -3.51
N PRO A 159 33.76 -5.44 -3.34
CA PRO A 159 34.06 -4.08 -3.79
C PRO A 159 35.37 -3.52 -3.21
N ASP A 160 35.76 -3.96 -2.02
CA ASP A 160 36.97 -3.52 -1.32
C ASP A 160 38.27 -3.99 -2.02
N ASP A 161 38.18 -5.04 -2.83
CA ASP A 161 39.32 -5.61 -3.57
C ASP A 161 39.56 -4.93 -4.92
N VAL A 162 38.62 -4.07 -5.38
CA VAL A 162 38.64 -3.46 -6.71
C VAL A 162 39.57 -2.24 -6.73
N GLN A 163 40.64 -2.33 -7.51
CA GLN A 163 41.57 -1.23 -7.72
C GLN A 163 40.93 -0.10 -8.54
N PRO A 164 41.34 1.18 -8.36
CA PRO A 164 40.79 2.30 -9.13
C PRO A 164 40.81 2.11 -10.64
N ALA A 165 41.83 1.45 -11.19
CA ALA A 165 41.96 1.16 -12.62
C ALA A 165 40.95 0.13 -13.16
N GLN A 166 40.28 -0.61 -12.27
CA GLN A 166 39.29 -1.63 -12.61
C GLN A 166 37.85 -1.10 -12.46
N LYS A 167 37.69 0.10 -11.93
CA LYS A 167 36.40 0.77 -11.83
C LYS A 167 35.96 1.23 -13.22
N LEU A 168 34.79 0.77 -13.61
CA LEU A 168 34.08 1.17 -14.81
C LEU A 168 33.25 2.40 -14.49
N ALA A 169 33.30 3.39 -15.39
CA ALA A 169 32.45 4.56 -15.32
C ALA A 169 30.98 4.13 -15.57
N VAL A 170 30.10 4.66 -14.74
CA VAL A 170 28.66 4.55 -14.88
C VAL A 170 28.15 5.84 -15.51
N ASP A 171 27.36 5.73 -16.57
CA ASP A 171 26.67 6.90 -17.13
C ASP A 171 25.39 7.17 -16.33
N CYS A 172 25.23 8.37 -15.80
CA CYS A 172 23.99 8.78 -15.15
C CYS A 172 23.26 9.71 -16.11
N GLU A 173 22.17 9.22 -16.70
CA GLU A 173 21.39 9.97 -17.67
C GLU A 173 20.80 11.24 -17.02
N ASP A 174 20.62 12.30 -17.80
CA ASP A 174 20.01 13.56 -17.35
C ASP A 174 18.49 13.40 -17.25
N SER A 175 18.09 12.54 -16.31
CA SER A 175 16.70 12.22 -15.98
C SER A 175 16.31 12.88 -14.67
N THR A 176 15.12 13.49 -14.63
CA THR A 176 14.58 14.13 -13.42
C THR A 176 13.16 13.66 -13.15
N ILE A 177 12.91 13.19 -11.93
CA ILE A 177 11.58 12.86 -11.41
C ILE A 177 11.05 14.08 -10.66
N HIS A 178 9.86 14.55 -11.01
CA HIS A 178 9.22 15.68 -10.34
C HIS A 178 8.12 15.21 -9.40
N PHE A 179 8.12 15.74 -8.17
CA PHE A 179 7.06 15.48 -7.20
C PHE A 179 6.72 16.74 -6.39
N THR A 180 5.47 16.82 -5.98
CA THR A 180 4.93 17.88 -5.12
C THR A 180 4.78 17.37 -3.70
N VAL A 181 5.32 18.12 -2.75
CA VAL A 181 5.30 17.77 -1.34
C VAL A 181 3.93 18.10 -0.75
N ARG A 182 3.43 17.18 0.07
CA ARG A 182 2.16 17.27 0.76
C ARG A 182 2.36 16.90 2.22
N ASP A 183 1.54 17.46 3.09
CA ASP A 183 1.56 17.26 4.53
C ASP A 183 0.19 16.86 5.07
N ASP A 184 -0.64 16.22 4.23
CA ASP A 184 -1.98 15.79 4.63
C ASP A 184 -1.89 14.88 5.88
N PRO A 185 -2.73 15.12 6.92
CA PRO A 185 -2.63 14.44 8.22
C PRO A 185 -2.83 12.94 8.07
N ALA A 186 -2.15 12.06 8.81
CA ALA A 186 -2.35 10.61 8.65
C ALA A 186 -3.85 10.19 8.71
N PRO A 187 -4.27 9.16 7.95
CA PRO A 187 -5.58 8.55 8.15
C PRO A 187 -5.70 8.11 9.61
N PRO A 188 -6.88 8.22 10.24
CA PRO A 188 -7.07 7.63 11.54
C PRO A 188 -7.03 6.11 11.40
N LYS A 189 -6.70 5.41 12.48
CA LYS A 189 -6.86 3.96 12.54
C LYS A 189 -8.30 3.63 12.88
N LEU A 190 -8.80 2.59 12.23
CA LEU A 190 -10.00 1.90 12.67
C LEU A 190 -9.63 0.60 13.37
N PHE A 191 -10.33 0.32 14.45
CA PHE A 191 -10.24 -0.95 15.14
C PHE A 191 -11.58 -1.65 15.05
N ALA A 192 -11.56 -2.91 14.63
CA ALA A 192 -12.73 -3.75 14.52
C ALA A 192 -12.66 -4.90 15.54
N ARG A 193 -13.72 -5.11 16.31
CA ARG A 193 -13.83 -6.20 17.28
C ARG A 193 -15.03 -7.07 16.93
N LEU A 194 -14.81 -8.39 16.85
CA LEU A 194 -15.87 -9.37 16.70
C LEU A 194 -16.35 -9.82 18.08
N ALA A 195 -17.66 -9.88 18.26
CA ALA A 195 -18.31 -10.50 19.41
C ALA A 195 -19.41 -11.45 18.92
N MET A 196 -19.46 -12.65 19.50
CA MET A 196 -20.45 -13.68 19.14
C MET A 196 -20.88 -14.45 20.39
N PRO A 197 -22.07 -15.05 20.41
CA PRO A 197 -22.47 -16.02 21.42
C PRO A 197 -21.52 -17.22 21.44
N GLN A 198 -21.33 -17.82 22.62
CA GLN A 198 -20.51 -19.02 22.78
C GLN A 198 -21.21 -20.29 22.28
N GLU A 199 -22.53 -20.25 22.14
CA GLU A 199 -23.36 -21.36 21.68
C GLU A 199 -24.19 -20.92 20.47
N CYS A 200 -24.16 -21.74 19.42
CA CYS A 200 -24.97 -21.58 18.21
C CYS A 200 -26.04 -22.68 18.18
N HIS A 201 -27.31 -22.31 18.39
CA HIS A 201 -28.42 -23.27 18.40
C HIS A 201 -29.00 -23.46 17.00
N LEU A 202 -28.79 -24.64 16.41
CA LEU A 202 -29.28 -24.95 15.06
C LEU A 202 -30.82 -25.00 14.98
N THR A 203 -31.54 -25.18 16.08
CA THR A 203 -33.01 -25.05 16.08
C THR A 203 -33.53 -23.71 15.55
N GLY A 204 -32.72 -22.64 15.55
CA GLY A 204 -33.16 -21.28 15.18
C GLY A 204 -34.04 -20.59 16.23
N ASN A 205 -34.39 -21.27 17.33
CA ASN A 205 -35.19 -20.69 18.42
C ASN A 205 -34.41 -19.65 19.24
N THR A 206 -33.08 -19.74 19.23
CA THR A 206 -32.19 -18.76 19.84
C THR A 206 -31.41 -18.07 18.74
N PRO A 207 -31.56 -16.75 18.55
CA PRO A 207 -30.84 -16.02 17.52
C PRO A 207 -29.34 -16.15 17.71
N PHE A 208 -28.62 -16.53 16.65
CA PHE A 208 -27.17 -16.52 16.64
C PHE A 208 -26.66 -15.25 15.97
N THR A 209 -26.60 -14.18 16.76
CA THR A 209 -26.22 -12.83 16.28
C THR A 209 -24.76 -12.53 16.58
N PHE A 210 -23.96 -12.26 15.56
CA PHE A 210 -22.64 -11.68 15.75
C PHE A 210 -22.66 -10.17 15.57
N VAL A 211 -21.76 -9.51 16.30
CA VAL A 211 -21.59 -8.07 16.29
C VAL A 211 -20.16 -7.75 15.90
N ILE A 212 -20.00 -6.85 14.92
CA ILE A 212 -18.72 -6.24 14.60
C ILE A 212 -18.78 -4.78 15.06
N GLU A 213 -17.98 -4.46 16.06
CA GLU A 213 -17.85 -3.12 16.61
C GLU A 213 -16.65 -2.41 16.00
N TYR A 214 -16.87 -1.22 15.45
CA TYR A 214 -15.84 -0.36 14.87
C TYR A 214 -15.62 0.87 15.75
N SER A 215 -14.37 1.10 16.13
CA SER A 215 -13.91 2.26 16.89
C SER A 215 -12.75 2.92 16.14
N THR A 216 -12.35 4.12 16.57
CA THR A 216 -11.25 4.87 15.95
C THR A 216 -10.36 5.52 16.98
N ASP A 217 -9.08 5.75 16.64
CA ASP A 217 -8.17 6.60 17.43
C ASP A 217 -8.33 8.11 17.13
N SER A 218 -9.17 8.46 16.15
CA SER A 218 -9.49 9.84 15.83
C SER A 218 -10.12 10.56 17.02
N LYS A 219 -9.74 11.83 17.22
CA LYS A 219 -10.40 12.75 18.16
C LYS A 219 -11.59 13.48 17.54
N ASP A 220 -11.72 13.39 16.22
CA ASP A 220 -12.78 14.01 15.44
C ASP A 220 -13.76 12.95 14.92
N PRO A 221 -15.06 13.29 14.74
CA PRO A 221 -16.02 12.42 14.09
C PRO A 221 -15.54 11.95 12.72
N LEU A 222 -15.75 10.66 12.45
CA LEU A 222 -15.38 10.01 11.19
C LEU A 222 -16.64 9.49 10.52
N THR A 223 -16.91 9.93 9.29
CA THR A 223 -18.01 9.38 8.48
C THR A 223 -17.44 8.49 7.38
N ILE A 224 -18.02 7.30 7.23
CA ILE A 224 -17.56 6.26 6.31
C ILE A 224 -18.69 5.92 5.35
N ASP A 225 -18.36 5.86 4.06
CA ASP A 225 -19.25 5.33 3.02
C ASP A 225 -19.05 3.81 2.96
N LYS A 226 -20.08 3.07 3.38
CA LYS A 226 -20.12 1.61 3.35
C LYS A 226 -20.85 1.06 2.12
N SER A 227 -21.22 1.90 1.15
CA SER A 227 -21.74 1.42 -0.13
C SER A 227 -20.70 0.53 -0.82
N ARG A 228 -21.13 -0.50 -1.55
CA ARG A 228 -20.24 -1.45 -2.23
C ARG A 228 -19.31 -2.22 -1.27
N SER A 229 -19.70 -2.33 -0.01
CA SER A 229 -19.09 -3.20 0.99
C SER A 229 -20.12 -4.23 1.48
N PRO A 230 -19.69 -5.34 2.10
CA PRO A 230 -20.61 -6.31 2.72
C PRO A 230 -21.52 -5.71 3.81
N LEU A 231 -21.22 -4.49 4.27
CA LEU A 231 -21.97 -3.77 5.28
C LEU A 231 -23.08 -2.88 4.68
N SER A 232 -23.16 -2.76 3.35
CA SER A 232 -24.17 -1.92 2.68
C SER A 232 -25.59 -2.35 3.06
N VAL A 233 -26.54 -1.41 3.08
CA VAL A 233 -27.97 -1.74 3.26
C VAL A 233 -28.56 -2.28 1.96
N PHE A 234 -27.96 -1.99 0.80
CA PHE A 234 -28.50 -2.34 -0.50
C PHE A 234 -28.65 -3.86 -0.66
N GLU A 235 -29.83 -4.30 -1.09
CA GLU A 235 -30.20 -5.71 -1.19
C GLU A 235 -29.48 -6.42 -2.36
N GLY A 236 -29.13 -5.68 -3.42
CA GLY A 236 -28.39 -6.20 -4.56
C GLY A 236 -26.85 -6.21 -4.41
N ASP A 237 -26.31 -5.70 -3.29
CA ASP A 237 -24.88 -5.82 -3.02
C ASP A 237 -24.59 -7.23 -2.53
N LEU A 238 -23.57 -7.87 -3.13
CA LEU A 238 -23.11 -9.19 -2.73
C LEU A 238 -22.78 -9.20 -1.25
N LYS A 239 -23.60 -9.91 -0.46
CA LYS A 239 -23.37 -10.16 0.96
C LYS A 239 -23.31 -11.67 1.10
N ILE A 240 -22.14 -12.19 1.41
CA ILE A 240 -22.00 -13.58 1.86
C ILE A 240 -21.31 -13.53 3.20
N VAL A 241 -21.65 -14.46 4.10
CA VAL A 241 -21.10 -14.48 5.46
C VAL A 241 -19.56 -14.55 5.45
N GLU A 242 -18.96 -15.25 4.48
CA GLU A 242 -17.50 -15.32 4.24
C GLU A 242 -16.84 -13.95 4.05
N GLN A 243 -17.57 -12.96 3.53
CA GLN A 243 -17.05 -11.61 3.38
C GLN A 243 -17.11 -10.80 4.68
N LEU A 244 -17.85 -11.28 5.69
CA LEU A 244 -17.98 -10.65 7.00
C LEU A 244 -17.08 -11.33 8.04
N ILE A 245 -17.10 -12.66 8.11
CA ILE A 245 -16.33 -13.47 9.06
C ILE A 245 -15.62 -14.62 8.35
N ASP A 246 -14.39 -14.90 8.76
CA ASP A 246 -13.65 -16.13 8.43
C ASP A 246 -13.89 -17.12 9.58
N CYS A 247 -14.50 -18.26 9.27
CA CYS A 247 -14.91 -19.25 10.26
C CYS A 247 -14.32 -20.62 9.91
N ARG A 248 -13.60 -21.21 10.86
CA ARG A 248 -12.87 -22.47 10.68
C ARG A 248 -13.20 -23.45 11.79
N ASN A 249 -13.24 -24.74 11.46
CA ASN A 249 -13.33 -25.79 12.47
C ASN A 249 -12.11 -25.70 13.40
N ALA A 250 -12.36 -25.69 14.71
CA ALA A 250 -11.32 -25.43 15.71
C ALA A 250 -10.25 -26.53 15.77
N ASP A 251 -10.63 -27.76 15.42
CA ASP A 251 -9.80 -28.96 15.49
C ASP A 251 -9.08 -29.24 14.16
N THR A 252 -9.79 -29.14 13.02
CA THR A 252 -9.23 -29.45 11.69
C THR A 252 -8.60 -28.25 11.00
N GLY A 253 -9.01 -27.03 11.37
CA GLY A 253 -8.62 -25.79 10.68
C GLY A 253 -9.28 -25.58 9.31
N GLU A 254 -10.17 -26.49 8.91
CA GLU A 254 -10.92 -26.40 7.65
C GLU A 254 -11.91 -25.22 7.69
N GLU A 255 -11.98 -24.50 6.58
CA GLU A 255 -12.86 -23.36 6.41
C GLU A 255 -14.30 -23.82 6.14
N ILE A 256 -15.26 -23.15 6.77
CA ILE A 256 -16.68 -23.41 6.53
C ILE A 256 -17.05 -22.79 5.19
N GLY A 257 -17.58 -23.60 4.27
CA GLY A 257 -18.21 -23.09 3.06
C GLY A 257 -19.58 -22.53 3.40
N TRP A 258 -19.75 -21.22 3.30
CA TRP A 258 -21.04 -20.59 3.48
C TRP A 258 -21.79 -20.58 2.16
N VAL A 259 -23.11 -20.76 2.22
CA VAL A 259 -23.94 -20.66 1.01
C VAL A 259 -23.94 -19.20 0.56
N GLY A 260 -23.59 -18.96 -0.70
CA GLY A 260 -23.48 -17.62 -1.27
C GLY A 260 -24.34 -17.45 -2.52
N PHE A 261 -25.07 -16.35 -2.60
CA PHE A 261 -25.74 -15.93 -3.82
C PHE A 261 -24.89 -14.88 -4.57
N PHE A 262 -24.64 -15.16 -5.85
CA PHE A 262 -23.93 -14.24 -6.74
C PHE A 262 -24.92 -13.49 -7.64
N GLY A 263 -25.21 -12.24 -7.29
CA GLY A 263 -25.83 -11.30 -8.22
C GLY A 263 -24.85 -10.89 -9.31
N CYS A 264 -24.82 -11.61 -10.44
CA CYS A 264 -24.12 -11.16 -11.65
C CYS A 264 -24.97 -10.14 -12.40
N GLY A 265 -24.80 -8.86 -12.10
CA GLY A 265 -25.34 -7.76 -12.91
C GLY A 265 -24.32 -7.31 -13.97
N ASP A 266 -24.72 -7.26 -15.24
CA ASP A 266 -23.91 -6.74 -16.35
C ASP A 266 -23.72 -5.20 -16.33
N SER A 267 -24.43 -4.50 -15.44
CA SER A 267 -24.39 -3.05 -15.25
C SER A 267 -24.10 -2.68 -13.80
N ASP A 268 -23.41 -1.55 -13.57
CA ASP A 268 -23.24 -0.99 -12.22
C ASP A 268 -24.62 -0.83 -11.55
N PRO A 269 -24.92 -1.59 -10.48
CA PRO A 269 -26.22 -1.51 -9.82
C PRO A 269 -26.45 -0.16 -9.12
N HIS A 270 -25.42 0.70 -9.05
CA HIS A 270 -25.45 1.99 -8.36
C HIS A 270 -25.10 3.17 -9.28
N PRO A 271 -25.99 3.59 -10.21
CA PRO A 271 -25.75 4.77 -11.04
C PRO A 271 -25.91 6.10 -10.29
N SER A 272 -26.56 6.09 -9.12
CA SER A 272 -26.83 7.27 -8.28
C SER A 272 -25.86 7.40 -7.10
N PHE A 273 -25.89 8.55 -6.41
CA PHE A 273 -25.19 8.71 -5.14
C PHE A 273 -25.79 7.72 -4.11
N PRO A 274 -24.98 7.11 -3.21
CA PRO A 274 -25.51 6.17 -2.22
C PRO A 274 -26.55 6.82 -1.30
N SER A 275 -27.46 5.99 -0.78
CA SER A 275 -28.42 6.45 0.24
C SER A 275 -27.68 6.95 1.48
N ASP A 276 -28.24 7.92 2.19
CA ASP A 276 -27.70 8.37 3.48
C ASP A 276 -27.54 7.20 4.47
N ASN A 277 -28.32 6.12 4.35
CA ASN A 277 -28.20 4.90 5.17
C ASN A 277 -26.92 4.07 4.90
N ASP A 278 -26.24 4.31 3.78
CA ASP A 278 -24.93 3.73 3.46
C ASP A 278 -23.76 4.56 3.96
N PHE A 279 -24.03 5.56 4.79
CA PHE A 279 -23.02 6.29 5.53
C PHE A 279 -23.17 6.01 7.02
N VAL A 280 -22.04 5.74 7.68
CA VAL A 280 -21.99 5.51 9.11
C VAL A 280 -21.04 6.51 9.76
N GLU A 281 -21.40 6.97 10.95
CA GLU A 281 -20.60 7.89 11.74
C GLU A 281 -20.00 7.12 12.91
N ILE A 282 -18.69 7.24 13.09
CA ILE A 282 -17.94 6.74 14.23
C ILE A 282 -17.44 7.95 15.02
N LEU A 283 -17.83 8.05 16.28
CA LEU A 283 -17.39 9.11 17.17
C LEU A 283 -16.24 8.58 18.07
N PRO A 284 -15.37 9.46 18.58
CA PRO A 284 -14.26 9.07 19.45
C PRO A 284 -14.69 8.27 20.69
N ASP A 285 -15.88 8.57 21.21
CA ASP A 285 -16.45 7.98 22.42
C ASP A 285 -17.62 7.04 22.15
N LYS A 286 -18.02 6.88 20.89
CA LYS A 286 -19.17 6.06 20.49
C LYS A 286 -18.83 5.20 19.28
N PRO A 287 -18.47 3.92 19.50
CA PRO A 287 -18.20 3.02 18.39
C PRO A 287 -19.49 2.75 17.60
N TRP A 288 -19.31 2.41 16.32
CA TRP A 288 -20.40 1.94 15.48
C TRP A 288 -20.49 0.42 15.55
N ARG A 289 -21.72 -0.12 15.58
CA ARG A 289 -21.98 -1.55 15.66
C ARG A 289 -22.74 -2.02 14.44
N PHE A 290 -22.20 -3.06 13.80
CA PHE A 290 -22.88 -3.84 12.79
C PHE A 290 -23.31 -5.16 13.42
N GLU A 291 -24.58 -5.53 13.23
CA GLU A 291 -25.14 -6.76 13.79
C GLU A 291 -25.68 -7.63 12.65
N CYS A 292 -25.35 -8.91 12.68
CA CYS A 292 -25.82 -9.89 11.71
C CYS A 292 -26.30 -11.13 12.46
N THR A 293 -27.59 -11.44 12.30
CA THR A 293 -28.19 -12.66 12.82
C THR A 293 -28.11 -13.74 11.76
N LEU A 294 -27.48 -14.86 12.11
CA LEU A 294 -27.53 -16.07 11.33
C LEU A 294 -28.82 -16.84 11.67
N GLU A 295 -29.48 -17.33 10.64
CA GLU A 295 -30.80 -17.94 10.69
C GLU A 295 -30.73 -19.38 10.16
N ASN A 296 -31.58 -20.25 10.70
CA ASN A 296 -31.74 -21.60 10.19
C ASN A 296 -32.68 -21.55 8.98
N LEU A 297 -32.13 -21.29 7.80
CA LEU A 297 -32.91 -21.18 6.59
C LEU A 297 -32.99 -22.55 5.91
N GLU A 298 -34.21 -23.04 5.71
CA GLU A 298 -34.48 -24.34 5.06
C GLU A 298 -34.37 -24.28 3.52
N HIS A 299 -34.20 -23.08 2.94
CA HIS A 299 -34.20 -22.85 1.50
C HIS A 299 -32.96 -22.07 1.03
N ASP A 300 -32.30 -22.57 -0.02
CA ASP A 300 -31.03 -22.04 -0.57
C ASP A 300 -31.12 -20.62 -1.15
N GLU A 301 -32.33 -20.13 -1.43
CA GLU A 301 -32.56 -18.86 -2.12
C GLU A 301 -32.33 -17.61 -1.23
N ASP A 302 -32.38 -17.75 0.11
CA ASP A 302 -32.12 -16.66 1.10
C ASP A 302 -30.75 -16.81 1.81
N SER A 303 -29.77 -17.40 1.12
CA SER A 303 -28.51 -17.94 1.68
C SER A 303 -27.58 -16.98 2.44
N VAL A 304 -27.76 -15.66 2.31
CA VAL A 304 -26.83 -14.64 2.84
C VAL A 304 -26.67 -14.65 4.37
N ARG A 305 -27.63 -15.22 5.10
CA ARG A 305 -27.63 -15.31 6.58
C ARG A 305 -27.73 -16.73 7.11
N SER A 306 -27.50 -17.72 6.27
CA SER A 306 -27.78 -19.10 6.65
C SER A 306 -26.75 -19.67 7.63
N MET A 307 -27.22 -20.49 8.58
CA MET A 307 -26.37 -21.36 9.41
C MET A 307 -25.96 -22.66 8.71
N LEU A 308 -26.34 -22.85 7.43
CA LEU A 308 -25.91 -23.98 6.62
C LEU A 308 -24.38 -24.06 6.55
N GLY A 309 -23.83 -25.25 6.82
CA GLY A 309 -22.39 -25.49 6.92
C GLY A 309 -21.88 -25.69 8.36
N LEU A 310 -22.68 -25.33 9.37
CA LEU A 310 -22.39 -25.61 10.77
C LEU A 310 -22.89 -27.00 11.18
N GLU A 311 -22.01 -27.78 11.81
CA GLU A 311 -22.33 -29.15 12.24
C GLU A 311 -22.58 -29.23 13.76
N PRO A 312 -23.67 -29.88 14.22
CA PRO A 312 -23.93 -30.02 15.65
C PRO A 312 -22.83 -30.79 16.38
N GLY A 313 -22.44 -30.30 17.55
CA GLY A 313 -21.38 -30.86 18.39
C GLY A 313 -19.97 -30.42 18.01
N GLN A 314 -19.81 -29.64 16.93
CA GLN A 314 -18.51 -29.09 16.53
C GLN A 314 -18.23 -27.74 17.21
N THR A 315 -16.93 -27.44 17.34
CA THR A 315 -16.44 -26.14 17.81
C THR A 315 -15.74 -25.41 16.68
N TYR A 316 -16.00 -24.10 16.56
CA TYR A 316 -15.45 -23.26 15.50
C TYR A 316 -14.73 -22.04 16.07
N LYS A 317 -13.76 -21.54 15.31
CA LYS A 317 -13.05 -20.28 15.53
C LYS A 317 -13.47 -19.29 14.45
N ALA A 318 -14.00 -18.15 14.86
CA ALA A 318 -14.41 -17.07 13.97
C ALA A 318 -13.56 -15.82 14.19
N GLN A 319 -13.21 -15.16 13.10
CA GLN A 319 -12.56 -13.85 13.10
C GLN A 319 -13.16 -12.97 12.00
N ILE A 320 -12.85 -11.68 12.00
CA ILE A 320 -13.33 -10.79 10.95
C ILE A 320 -12.64 -11.18 9.64
N ALA A 321 -13.40 -11.32 8.57
CA ALA A 321 -12.83 -11.67 7.27
C ALA A 321 -11.83 -10.60 6.81
N GLY A 322 -10.66 -11.02 6.33
CA GLY A 322 -9.65 -10.10 5.80
C GLY A 322 -10.17 -9.24 4.64
N TYR A 323 -11.15 -9.77 3.89
CA TYR A 323 -11.89 -9.01 2.88
C TYR A 323 -12.53 -7.77 3.49
N LEU A 324 -13.31 -7.91 4.58
CA LEU A 324 -14.00 -6.79 5.23
C LEU A 324 -13.03 -5.71 5.72
N LEU A 325 -11.92 -6.12 6.31
CA LEU A 325 -10.88 -5.20 6.83
C LEU A 325 -10.28 -4.29 5.74
N SER A 326 -10.43 -4.66 4.47
CA SER A 326 -9.93 -3.89 3.31
C SER A 326 -11.00 -3.02 2.62
N LYS A 327 -12.27 -3.04 3.06
CA LYS A 327 -13.43 -2.55 2.30
C LYS A 327 -13.98 -1.19 2.74
N PHE A 328 -13.10 -0.29 3.18
CA PHE A 328 -13.45 1.09 3.53
C PHE A 328 -12.73 2.11 2.64
N PRO A 329 -13.00 2.11 1.31
CA PRO A 329 -12.26 2.94 0.37
C PRO A 329 -12.59 4.44 0.49
N ARG A 330 -13.71 4.78 1.13
CA ARG A 330 -14.25 6.16 1.20
C ARG A 330 -14.63 6.52 2.62
N TRP A 331 -14.01 7.57 3.12
CA TRP A 331 -14.23 8.09 4.46
C TRP A 331 -13.90 9.58 4.49
N GLN A 332 -14.45 10.33 5.44
CA GLN A 332 -14.13 11.75 5.67
C GLN A 332 -14.22 12.10 7.17
N TYR A 333 -13.46 13.12 7.57
CA TYR A 333 -13.68 13.78 8.85
C TYR A 333 -14.92 14.65 8.81
N GLY A 334 -15.66 14.68 9.92
CA GLY A 334 -16.87 15.47 10.09
C GLY A 334 -18.11 14.62 10.33
N ARG A 335 -19.18 15.29 10.72
CA ARG A 335 -20.45 14.64 11.01
C ARG A 335 -21.16 14.21 9.75
N LYS A 336 -21.87 13.10 9.83
CA LYS A 336 -22.66 12.55 8.73
C LYS A 336 -23.71 13.57 8.25
N GLU A 337 -24.35 14.29 9.16
CA GLU A 337 -25.37 15.29 8.83
C GLU A 337 -24.81 16.42 7.93
N ASP A 338 -23.61 16.91 8.27
CA ASP A 338 -22.95 17.99 7.53
C ASP A 338 -22.46 17.49 6.17
N LEU A 339 -21.81 16.32 6.17
CA LEU A 339 -21.21 15.72 4.98
C LEU A 339 -22.24 15.22 3.97
N LEU A 340 -23.48 14.99 4.38
CA LEU A 340 -24.58 14.59 3.51
C LEU A 340 -25.63 15.69 3.32
N SER A 341 -25.33 16.92 3.72
CA SER A 341 -26.17 18.08 3.42
C SER A 341 -25.98 18.58 1.98
N GLY A 342 -27.04 19.19 1.42
CA GLY A 342 -27.02 19.79 0.09
C GLY A 342 -27.61 18.91 -1.02
N SER A 343 -27.40 19.31 -2.28
CA SER A 343 -27.85 18.56 -3.46
C SER A 343 -27.02 17.31 -3.70
N ASP A 344 -27.53 16.36 -4.50
CA ASP A 344 -26.78 15.16 -4.86
C ASP A 344 -25.47 15.48 -5.60
N GLU A 345 -25.46 16.55 -6.41
CA GLU A 345 -24.26 17.06 -7.06
C GLU A 345 -23.22 17.54 -6.05
N ASP A 346 -23.65 18.28 -5.02
CA ASP A 346 -22.76 18.74 -3.94
C ASP A 346 -22.20 17.54 -3.15
N LYS A 347 -23.04 16.55 -2.83
CA LYS A 347 -22.62 15.32 -2.16
C LYS A 347 -21.62 14.54 -3.00
N LYS A 348 -21.88 14.34 -4.29
CA LYS A 348 -20.97 13.66 -5.23
C LYS A 348 -19.63 14.37 -5.35
N LEU A 349 -19.62 15.70 -5.41
CA LEU A 349 -18.37 16.47 -5.47
C LEU A 349 -17.58 16.35 -4.17
N ARG A 350 -18.26 16.46 -3.02
CA ARG A 350 -17.64 16.34 -1.69
C ARG A 350 -17.05 14.96 -1.45
N TRP A 351 -17.77 13.90 -1.84
CA TRP A 351 -17.38 12.49 -1.67
C TRP A 351 -16.62 11.91 -2.86
N LYS A 352 -16.24 12.75 -3.83
CA LYS A 352 -15.34 12.32 -4.90
C LYS A 352 -14.05 11.83 -4.26
N ILE A 353 -13.69 10.58 -4.56
CA ILE A 353 -12.51 9.94 -3.99
C ILE A 353 -11.28 10.80 -4.29
N ASP A 354 -10.65 11.31 -3.24
CA ASP A 354 -9.29 11.81 -3.25
C ASP A 354 -8.44 10.95 -2.32
N HIS A 355 -8.05 9.78 -2.84
CA HIS A 355 -7.16 8.85 -2.11
C HIS A 355 -5.82 9.50 -1.77
N ASP A 356 -5.42 10.56 -2.48
CA ASP A 356 -4.17 11.26 -2.19
C ASP A 356 -4.30 12.13 -0.94
N LYS A 357 -5.39 12.88 -0.83
CA LYS A 357 -5.65 13.78 0.31
C LYS A 357 -6.08 13.03 1.56
N LEU A 358 -6.93 12.03 1.45
CA LEU A 358 -7.47 11.33 2.63
C LEU A 358 -6.66 10.08 2.96
N GLY A 359 -6.03 9.44 1.98
CA GLY A 359 -5.34 8.18 2.20
C GLY A 359 -6.30 7.00 2.38
N ARG A 360 -5.74 5.80 2.53
CA ARG A 360 -6.53 4.59 2.79
C ARG A 360 -6.72 4.42 4.29
N LEU A 361 -7.94 4.12 4.69
CA LEU A 361 -8.27 3.78 6.06
C LEU A 361 -7.83 2.34 6.32
N SER A 362 -6.93 2.14 7.28
CA SER A 362 -6.53 0.81 7.71
C SER A 362 -7.45 0.35 8.83
N VAL A 363 -8.02 -0.85 8.69
CA VAL A 363 -8.78 -1.50 9.75
C VAL A 363 -7.94 -2.60 10.37
N GLU A 364 -7.74 -2.51 11.68
CA GLU A 364 -7.05 -3.51 12.48
C GLU A 364 -8.08 -4.30 13.28
N GLN A 365 -8.05 -5.63 13.18
CA GLN A 365 -8.84 -6.45 14.09
C GLN A 365 -8.18 -6.41 15.48
N ILE A 366 -8.97 -6.10 16.51
CA ILE A 366 -8.54 -6.17 17.90
C ILE A 366 -9.21 -7.33 18.63
N GLY A 367 -8.41 -8.09 19.38
CA GLY A 367 -8.86 -9.26 20.12
C GLY A 367 -8.61 -10.57 19.38
N GLU A 368 -8.69 -11.67 20.14
CA GLU A 368 -8.50 -13.03 19.65
C GLU A 368 -9.71 -13.52 18.84
N PRO A 369 -9.52 -14.52 17.95
CA PRO A 369 -10.64 -15.22 17.32
C PRO A 369 -11.65 -15.72 18.37
N VAL A 370 -12.94 -15.53 18.08
CA VAL A 370 -14.03 -15.95 18.95
C VAL A 370 -14.28 -17.44 18.77
N VAL A 371 -14.36 -18.17 19.87
CA VAL A 371 -14.66 -19.61 19.88
C VAL A 371 -16.11 -19.84 20.26
N PHE A 372 -16.84 -20.62 19.46
CA PHE A 372 -18.21 -21.02 19.77
C PHE A 372 -18.46 -22.50 19.44
N THR A 373 -19.43 -23.09 20.11
CA THR A 373 -19.85 -24.49 19.92
C THR A 373 -21.24 -24.54 19.32
N VAL A 374 -21.44 -25.43 18.37
CA VAL A 374 -22.74 -25.63 17.72
C VAL A 374 -23.51 -26.68 18.50
N VAL A 375 -24.72 -26.33 18.92
CA VAL A 375 -25.62 -27.18 19.70
C VAL A 375 -26.93 -27.37 18.95
N LYS A 376 -27.60 -28.50 19.22
CA LYS A 376 -28.81 -28.87 18.49
C LYS A 376 -30.02 -28.06 18.96
#